data_AF-A0A9E6JLV6-F1
#
_entry.id   AF-A0A9E6JLV6-F1
#
_cell.length_a   1.000
_cell.length_b   1.000
_cell.length_c   1.000
_cell.angle_alpha   90.00
_cell.angle_beta   90.00
_cell.angle_gamma   90.00
#
_symmetry.space_group_name_H-M   'P 1'
#
loop_
_entity.id
_entity.type
_entity.pdbx_description
1 polymer ?
#
loop_
_entity_poly.entity_id
_entity_poly.type
_entity_poly.pdbx_seq_one_letter_code
_entity_poly.pdbx_strand_id
1 'polypeptide(L)'
;MVWALLLLSGIYAVLRYAVLGPGLGHPAPVWILNKALAVASVGCVLAALLSHGRGDGSRSRSWWGHFSALAQLHILLSLLLFAPAHYPRLFRPDGSLTLAGNLAVLGGATASLAFLNAKTRGRHGIALAAMLLLVHLAGFSSSWFMPGSWPGQMPPISLWSAAGATVALLWSLARHPADPLK
;
A
#
# COMPACT_ATOMS: atom_id res chain seq x y z
N MET A 1 -13.60 6.88 -11.72
CA MET A 1 -12.39 6.03 -11.91
C MET A 1 -11.84 5.49 -10.59
N VAL A 2 -11.67 6.26 -9.51
CA VAL A 2 -11.24 5.74 -8.20
C VAL A 2 -12.13 4.61 -7.67
N TRP A 3 -13.45 4.72 -7.87
CA TRP A 3 -14.40 3.68 -7.52
C TRP A 3 -14.14 2.33 -8.20
N ALA A 4 -13.61 2.34 -9.43
CA ALA A 4 -13.23 1.10 -10.11
C ALA A 4 -12.01 0.46 -9.46
N LEU A 5 -11.01 1.25 -9.04
CA LEU A 5 -9.87 0.73 -8.27
C LEU A 5 -10.32 0.15 -6.94
N LEU A 6 -11.22 0.84 -6.23
CA LEU A 6 -11.77 0.36 -4.97
C LEU A 6 -12.62 -0.90 -5.14
N LEU A 7 -13.43 -0.97 -6.19
CA LEU A 7 -14.24 -2.15 -6.49
C LEU A 7 -13.36 -3.36 -6.84
N LEU A 8 -12.39 -3.19 -7.75
CA LEU A 8 -11.48 -4.26 -8.16
C LEU A 8 -10.63 -4.77 -6.99
N SER A 9 -10.08 -3.85 -6.18
CA SER A 9 -9.34 -4.21 -4.97
C SER A 9 -10.22 -4.89 -3.91
N GLY A 10 -11.46 -4.43 -3.76
CA GLY A 10 -12.46 -5.02 -2.87
C GLY A 10 -12.80 -6.45 -3.29
N ILE A 11 -13.12 -6.67 -4.57
CA ILE A 11 -13.38 -8.00 -5.14
C ILE A 11 -12.17 -8.91 -4.91
N TYR A 12 -10.95 -8.43 -5.21
CA TYR A 12 -9.73 -9.21 -4.98
C TYR A 12 -9.56 -9.58 -3.50
N ALA A 13 -9.76 -8.63 -2.60
CA ALA A 13 -9.63 -8.86 -1.15
C ALA A 13 -10.68 -9.84 -0.63
N VAL A 14 -11.94 -9.70 -1.03
CA VAL A 14 -13.01 -10.64 -0.67
C VAL A 14 -12.70 -12.04 -1.18
N LEU A 15 -12.36 -12.19 -2.47
CA LEU A 15 -12.03 -13.49 -3.04
C LEU A 15 -10.87 -14.14 -2.28
N ARG A 16 -9.78 -13.41 -2.06
CA ARG A 16 -8.58 -13.96 -1.43
C ARG A 16 -8.79 -14.32 0.04
N TYR A 17 -9.50 -13.49 0.80
CA TYR A 17 -9.53 -13.62 2.26
C TYR A 17 -10.81 -14.25 2.80
N ALA A 18 -11.96 -14.01 2.16
CA ALA A 18 -13.24 -14.54 2.60
C ALA A 18 -13.60 -15.85 1.88
N VAL A 19 -13.34 -15.95 0.57
CA VAL A 19 -13.75 -17.10 -0.23
C VAL A 19 -12.67 -18.19 -0.24
N LEU A 20 -11.43 -17.83 -0.57
CA LEU A 20 -10.32 -18.77 -0.73
C LEU A 20 -9.46 -18.90 0.54
N GLY A 21 -9.54 -17.90 1.42
CA GLY A 21 -8.79 -17.82 2.66
C GLY A 21 -9.45 -18.60 3.81
N PRO A 22 -9.06 -18.35 5.06
CA PRO A 22 -9.61 -19.04 6.24
C PRO A 22 -11.09 -18.70 6.54
N GLY A 23 -11.80 -17.99 5.65
CA GLY A 23 -13.20 -17.63 5.79
C GLY A 23 -13.44 -16.28 6.50
N LEU A 24 -14.72 -15.91 6.61
CA LEU A 24 -15.19 -14.70 7.30
C LEU A 24 -15.20 -14.87 8.83
N GLY A 25 -14.03 -15.09 9.44
CA GLY A 25 -13.90 -14.94 10.90
C GLY A 25 -14.06 -13.48 11.33
N HIS A 26 -14.63 -13.19 12.49
CA HIS A 26 -14.63 -11.83 13.06
C HIS A 26 -13.18 -11.34 13.28
N PRO A 27 -12.77 -10.11 12.88
CA PRO A 27 -13.52 -9.00 12.27
C PRO A 27 -13.28 -8.87 10.74
N ALA A 28 -13.89 -9.75 9.96
CA ALA A 28 -13.70 -9.82 8.51
C ALA A 28 -13.99 -8.53 7.70
N PRO A 29 -15.09 -7.77 7.92
CA PRO A 29 -15.44 -6.70 6.99
C PRO A 29 -14.46 -5.53 7.01
N VAL A 30 -14.13 -5.03 8.21
CA VAL A 30 -13.22 -3.88 8.39
C VAL A 30 -11.80 -4.26 7.97
N TRP A 31 -11.37 -5.48 8.27
CA TRP A 31 -10.05 -5.96 7.89
C TRP A 31 -9.92 -6.15 6.37
N ILE A 32 -10.92 -6.72 5.70
CA ILE A 32 -10.94 -6.84 4.24
C ILE A 32 -10.97 -5.47 3.57
N LEU A 33 -11.81 -4.55 4.06
CA LEU A 33 -11.86 -3.17 3.58
C LEU A 33 -10.49 -2.49 3.72
N ASN A 34 -9.82 -2.66 4.86
CA ASN A 34 -8.49 -2.11 5.08
C ASN A 34 -7.47 -2.60 4.03
N LYS A 35 -7.53 -3.88 3.65
CA LYS A 35 -6.68 -4.44 2.59
C LYS A 35 -7.01 -3.88 1.20
N ALA A 36 -8.30 -3.70 0.90
CA ALA A 36 -8.73 -3.10 -0.37
C ALA A 36 -8.26 -1.64 -0.49
N LEU A 37 -8.44 -0.83 0.55
CA LEU A 37 -7.99 0.56 0.60
C LEU A 37 -6.48 0.68 0.39
N ALA A 38 -5.69 -0.18 1.03
CA ALA A 38 -4.24 -0.20 0.89
C ALA A 38 -3.81 -0.34 -0.58
N VAL A 39 -4.32 -1.34 -1.29
CA VAL A 39 -3.91 -1.57 -2.69
C VAL A 39 -4.53 -0.55 -3.65
N ALA A 40 -5.76 -0.09 -3.39
CA ALA A 40 -6.39 0.97 -4.17
C ALA A 40 -5.59 2.28 -4.10
N SER A 41 -5.07 2.64 -2.92
CA SER A 41 -4.23 3.82 -2.74
C SER A 41 -2.95 3.74 -3.59
N VAL A 42 -2.27 2.58 -3.62
CA VAL A 42 -1.09 2.37 -4.50
C VAL A 42 -1.50 2.46 -5.98
N GLY A 43 -2.68 1.96 -6.35
CA GLY A 43 -3.23 2.15 -7.70
C GLY A 43 -3.40 3.62 -8.07
N CYS A 44 -3.83 4.47 -7.13
CA CYS A 44 -3.90 5.92 -7.34
C CYS A 44 -2.52 6.56 -7.54
N VAL A 45 -1.46 6.09 -6.85
CA VAL A 45 -0.08 6.54 -7.11
C VAL A 45 0.30 6.24 -8.56
N LEU A 46 0.11 5.00 -9.02
CA LEU A 46 0.44 4.62 -10.39
C LEU A 46 -0.34 5.45 -11.43
N ALA A 47 -1.63 5.67 -11.20
CA ALA A 47 -2.45 6.51 -12.05
C ALA A 47 -1.97 7.97 -12.07
N ALA A 48 -1.52 8.51 -10.93
CA ALA A 48 -0.95 9.85 -10.84
C ALA A 48 0.35 9.98 -11.65
N LEU A 49 1.22 8.97 -11.60
CA LEU A 49 2.47 8.92 -12.37
C LEU A 49 2.22 8.80 -13.87
N LEU A 50 1.24 7.97 -14.28
CA LEU A 50 0.83 7.85 -15.68
C LEU A 50 0.23 9.15 -16.22
N SER A 51 -0.65 9.81 -15.46
CA SER A 51 -1.20 11.10 -15.83
C SER A 51 -0.12 12.17 -15.96
N HIS A 52 0.81 12.23 -14.99
CA HIS A 52 1.93 13.16 -15.06
C HIS A 52 2.82 12.87 -16.27
N GLY A 53 3.09 11.59 -16.57
CA GLY A 53 3.90 11.23 -17.71
C GLY A 53 3.29 11.55 -19.07
N ARG A 54 1.97 11.77 -19.12
CA ARG A 54 1.24 12.27 -20.30
C ARG A 54 1.11 13.79 -20.33
N GLY A 55 1.76 14.51 -19.42
CA GLY A 55 1.65 15.97 -19.30
C GLY A 55 0.36 16.46 -18.63
N ASP A 56 -0.49 15.56 -18.11
CA ASP A 56 -1.76 15.91 -17.48
C ASP A 56 -1.58 16.11 -15.96
N GLY A 57 -1.00 17.26 -15.61
CA GLY A 57 -0.74 17.64 -14.22
C GLY A 57 -2.01 17.80 -13.37
N SER A 58 -3.12 18.25 -13.98
CA SER A 58 -4.40 18.40 -13.27
C SER A 58 -4.95 17.05 -12.82
N ARG A 59 -4.97 16.06 -13.73
CA ARG A 59 -5.41 14.71 -13.40
C ARG A 59 -4.45 14.00 -12.46
N SER A 60 -3.14 14.23 -12.60
CA SER A 60 -2.15 13.73 -11.64
C SER A 60 -2.43 14.24 -10.22
N ARG A 61 -2.67 15.55 -10.04
CA ARG A 61 -3.06 16.13 -8.75
C ARG A 61 -4.36 15.54 -8.19
N SER A 62 -5.36 15.31 -9.04
CA SER A 62 -6.59 14.64 -8.64
C SER A 62 -6.32 13.23 -8.08
N TRP A 63 -5.48 12.44 -8.76
CA TRP A 63 -5.10 11.11 -8.28
C TRP A 63 -4.32 11.13 -6.97
N TRP A 64 -3.43 12.10 -6.76
CA TRP A 64 -2.76 12.30 -5.48
C TRP A 64 -3.73 12.62 -4.34
N GLY A 65 -4.80 13.38 -4.62
CA GLY A 65 -5.87 13.64 -3.66
C GLY A 65 -6.59 12.35 -3.23
N HIS A 66 -6.98 11.51 -4.19
CA HIS A 66 -7.61 10.22 -3.92
C HIS A 66 -6.68 9.26 -3.17
N PHE A 67 -5.41 9.18 -3.58
CA PHE A 67 -4.39 8.41 -2.86
C PHE A 67 -4.33 8.84 -1.39
N SER A 68 -4.23 10.14 -1.12
CA SER A 68 -4.13 10.68 0.24
C SER A 68 -5.35 10.28 1.09
N ALA A 69 -6.56 10.43 0.56
CA ALA A 69 -7.79 10.05 1.27
C ALA A 69 -7.85 8.55 1.58
N LEU A 70 -7.55 7.68 0.60
CA LEU A 70 -7.58 6.24 0.78
C LEU A 70 -6.47 5.75 1.73
N ALA A 71 -5.27 6.33 1.64
CA ALA A 71 -4.14 6.00 2.52
C ALA A 71 -4.41 6.43 3.97
N GLN A 72 -5.00 7.61 4.19
CA GLN A 72 -5.39 8.06 5.52
C GLN A 72 -6.43 7.12 6.14
N LEU A 73 -7.46 6.74 5.37
CA LEU A 73 -8.45 5.77 5.86
C LEU A 73 -7.82 4.41 6.17
N HIS A 74 -6.91 3.93 5.31
CA HIS A 74 -6.12 2.72 5.56
C HIS A 74 -5.31 2.82 6.86
N ILE A 75 -4.67 3.95 7.13
CA ILE A 75 -3.89 4.17 8.36
C ILE A 75 -4.82 4.10 9.59
N LEU A 76 -5.95 4.81 9.56
CA LEU A 76 -6.92 4.81 10.67
C LEU A 76 -7.45 3.41 10.97
N LEU A 77 -7.86 2.67 9.94
CA LEU A 77 -8.31 1.29 10.11
C LEU A 77 -7.18 0.36 10.57
N SER A 78 -5.95 0.58 10.11
CA SER A 78 -4.80 -0.21 10.55
C SER A 78 -4.48 0.02 12.01
N LEU A 79 -4.57 1.25 12.51
CA LEU A 79 -4.42 1.58 13.93
C LEU A 79 -5.52 0.94 14.78
N LEU A 80 -6.78 1.00 14.32
CA LEU A 80 -7.91 0.34 14.99
C LEU A 80 -7.72 -1.18 15.09
N LEU A 81 -7.14 -1.79 14.04
CA LEU A 81 -6.91 -3.23 13.96
C LEU A 81 -5.53 -3.65 14.51
N PHE A 82 -4.74 -2.74 15.08
CA PHE A 82 -3.33 -3.02 15.42
C PHE A 82 -3.19 -3.87 16.69
N ALA A 83 -3.48 -5.17 16.56
CA ALA A 83 -3.41 -6.14 17.63
C ALA A 83 -2.86 -7.50 17.16
N PRO A 84 -2.28 -8.32 18.05
CA PRO A 84 -1.79 -9.66 17.73
C PRO A 84 -2.84 -10.56 17.07
N ALA A 85 -4.12 -10.40 17.43
CA ALA A 85 -5.23 -11.14 16.85
C ALA A 85 -5.39 -10.92 15.33
N HIS A 86 -5.01 -9.75 14.80
CA HIS A 86 -5.17 -9.41 13.38
C HIS A 86 -3.87 -9.46 12.59
N TYR A 87 -2.74 -9.25 13.28
CA TYR A 87 -1.43 -9.22 12.67
C TYR A 87 -0.42 -10.10 13.43
N PRO A 88 -0.69 -11.40 13.64
CA PRO A 88 0.11 -12.25 14.53
C PRO A 88 1.60 -12.31 14.14
N ARG A 89 1.93 -12.10 12.85
CA ARG A 89 3.32 -12.06 12.37
C ARG A 89 4.12 -10.83 12.83
N LEU A 90 3.44 -9.75 13.19
CA LEU A 90 4.07 -8.51 13.64
C LEU A 90 4.37 -8.51 15.14
N PHE A 91 3.79 -9.46 15.89
CA PHE A 91 3.88 -9.53 17.34
C PHE A 91 4.56 -10.83 17.79
N ARG A 92 5.25 -10.77 18.93
CA ARG A 92 5.72 -11.93 19.69
C ARG A 92 4.61 -12.43 20.63
N PRO A 93 4.75 -13.64 21.20
CA PRO A 93 3.78 -14.18 22.16
C PRO A 93 3.53 -13.30 23.40
N ASP A 94 4.53 -12.49 23.79
CA ASP A 94 4.44 -11.54 24.90
C ASP A 94 3.74 -10.21 24.53
N GLY A 95 3.27 -10.07 23.28
CA GLY A 95 2.64 -8.85 22.77
C GLY A 95 3.61 -7.77 22.29
N SER A 96 4.93 -7.97 22.40
CA SER A 96 5.93 -7.04 21.85
C SER A 96 6.03 -7.13 20.32
N LEU A 97 6.50 -6.08 19.65
CA LEU A 97 6.69 -6.10 18.20
C LEU A 97 7.94 -6.90 17.80
N THR A 98 7.79 -7.75 16.79
CA THR A 98 8.94 -8.39 16.11
C THR A 98 9.77 -7.34 15.36
N LEU A 99 10.96 -7.70 14.87
CA LEU A 99 11.72 -6.79 13.98
C LEU A 99 10.90 -6.40 12.74
N ALA A 100 10.21 -7.39 12.14
CA ALA A 100 9.28 -7.17 11.04
C ALA A 100 8.13 -6.22 11.42
N GLY A 101 7.56 -6.37 12.62
CA GLY A 101 6.56 -5.46 13.19
C GLY A 101 7.08 -4.03 13.31
N ASN A 102 8.26 -3.84 13.90
CA ASN A 102 8.88 -2.52 14.05
C ASN A 102 9.16 -1.86 12.69
N LEU A 103 9.73 -2.58 11.72
CA LEU A 103 9.99 -2.07 10.38
C LEU A 103 8.69 -1.72 9.65
N ALA A 104 7.66 -2.56 9.77
CA ALA A 104 6.35 -2.29 9.17
C ALA A 104 5.76 -0.99 9.72
N VAL A 105 5.70 -0.82 11.04
CA VAL A 105 5.14 0.39 11.67
C VAL A 105 5.97 1.62 11.33
N LEU A 106 7.29 1.57 11.51
CA LEU A 106 8.18 2.69 11.25
C LEU A 106 8.16 3.10 9.77
N GLY A 107 8.24 2.14 8.85
CA GLY A 107 8.13 2.38 7.42
C GLY A 107 6.78 3.00 7.05
N GLY A 108 5.68 2.51 7.64
CA GLY A 108 4.34 3.04 7.37
C GLY A 108 4.16 4.47 7.86
N ALA A 109 4.63 4.76 9.07
CA ALA A 109 4.58 6.10 9.67
C ALA A 109 5.45 7.11 8.91
N THR A 110 6.67 6.72 8.52
CA THR A 110 7.57 7.61 7.79
C THR A 110 7.15 7.80 6.33
N ALA A 111 6.62 6.75 5.67
CA ALA A 111 6.04 6.86 4.33
C ALA A 111 4.83 7.80 4.32
N SER A 112 3.94 7.71 5.31
CA SER A 112 2.76 8.59 5.38
C SER A 112 3.15 10.06 5.56
N LEU A 113 4.13 10.35 6.43
CA LEU A 113 4.69 11.70 6.57
C LEU A 113 5.35 12.19 5.29
N ALA A 114 6.12 11.33 4.62
CA ALA A 114 6.72 11.66 3.33
C ALA A 114 5.61 12.04 2.35
N PHE A 115 4.58 11.22 2.17
CA PHE A 115 3.49 11.47 1.22
C PHE A 115 2.61 12.70 1.53
N LEU A 116 2.42 13.04 2.81
CA LEU A 116 1.64 14.21 3.22
C LEU A 116 2.37 15.52 2.92
N ASN A 117 3.70 15.52 2.93
CA ASN A 117 4.49 16.72 2.71
C ASN A 117 4.47 17.11 1.23
N ALA A 118 3.86 18.24 0.86
CA ALA A 118 3.80 18.68 -0.53
C ALA A 118 5.18 18.83 -1.21
N LYS A 119 6.25 19.10 -0.43
CA LYS A 119 7.63 19.20 -0.94
C LYS A 119 8.18 17.86 -1.44
N THR A 120 7.63 16.74 -0.99
CA THR A 120 8.04 15.40 -1.42
C THR A 120 7.30 14.94 -2.69
N ARG A 121 6.37 15.73 -3.23
CA ARG A 121 5.70 15.41 -4.50
C ARG A 121 6.62 15.62 -5.72
N GLY A 122 7.83 16.12 -5.50
CA GLY A 122 8.94 16.05 -6.45
C GLY A 122 9.53 14.65 -6.57
N ARG A 123 10.37 14.42 -7.58
CA ARG A 123 11.02 13.14 -7.92
C ARG A 123 11.64 12.47 -6.69
N HIS A 124 12.57 13.16 -6.06
CA HIS A 124 13.29 12.65 -4.89
C HIS A 124 12.38 12.30 -3.72
N GLY A 125 11.30 13.05 -3.53
CA GLY A 125 10.34 12.76 -2.47
C GLY A 125 9.43 11.57 -2.78
N ILE A 126 9.00 11.40 -4.05
CA ILE A 126 8.28 10.20 -4.49
C ILE A 126 9.17 8.97 -4.35
N ALA A 127 10.45 9.07 -4.73
CA ALA A 127 11.41 7.98 -4.56
C ALA A 127 11.58 7.61 -3.08
N LEU A 128 11.77 8.62 -2.21
CA LEU A 128 11.86 8.40 -0.76
C LEU A 128 10.59 7.75 -0.20
N ALA A 129 9.42 8.27 -0.54
CA ALA A 129 8.14 7.75 -0.06
C ALA A 129 7.90 6.31 -0.55
N ALA A 130 8.26 6.00 -1.79
CA ALA A 130 8.20 4.64 -2.34
C ALA A 130 9.17 3.68 -1.64
N MET A 131 10.41 4.11 -1.35
CA MET A 131 11.36 3.30 -0.56
C MET A 131 10.84 3.03 0.86
N LEU A 132 10.31 4.04 1.55
CA LEU A 132 9.74 3.87 2.89
C LEU A 132 8.50 2.97 2.88
N LEU A 133 7.68 3.03 1.82
CA LEU A 133 6.58 2.11 1.61
C LEU A 133 7.06 0.68 1.36
N LEU A 134 8.18 0.47 0.66
CA LEU A 134 8.78 -0.86 0.53
C LEU A 134 9.28 -1.39 1.87
N VAL A 135 9.88 -0.54 2.72
CA VAL A 135 10.25 -0.90 4.10
C VAL A 135 9.02 -1.30 4.91
N HIS A 136 7.93 -0.54 4.81
CA HIS A 136 6.65 -0.89 5.44
C HIS A 136 6.17 -2.30 5.03
N LEU A 137 6.26 -2.60 3.73
CA LEU A 137 5.78 -3.85 3.16
C LEU A 137 6.72 -5.04 3.41
N ALA A 138 8.01 -4.80 3.66
CA ALA A 138 9.01 -5.82 3.93
C ALA A 138 8.63 -6.70 5.14
N GLY A 139 7.95 -6.14 6.15
CA GLY A 139 7.44 -6.89 7.30
C GLY A 139 6.41 -7.98 6.94
N PHE A 140 5.85 -7.93 5.73
CA PHE A 140 4.87 -8.90 5.21
C PHE A 140 5.44 -9.79 4.09
N SER A 141 6.74 -9.73 3.80
CA SER A 141 7.35 -10.34 2.61
C SER A 141 7.53 -11.85 2.67
N SER A 142 7.44 -12.47 3.85
CA SER A 142 7.73 -13.90 4.06
C SER A 142 6.90 -14.85 3.19
N SER A 143 5.70 -14.47 2.75
CA SER A 143 4.86 -15.29 1.87
C SER A 143 4.95 -14.93 0.39
N TRP A 144 5.69 -13.88 0.01
CA TRP A 144 5.72 -13.38 -1.36
C TRP A 144 6.34 -14.34 -2.37
N PHE A 145 7.20 -15.24 -1.91
CA PHE A 145 7.94 -16.15 -2.80
C PHE A 145 7.56 -17.61 -2.56
N MET A 146 6.39 -17.86 -1.97
CA MET A 146 5.87 -19.20 -1.72
C MET A 146 4.49 -19.38 -2.38
N PRO A 147 4.40 -19.52 -3.71
CA PRO A 147 3.12 -19.62 -4.43
C PRO A 147 2.23 -20.76 -3.93
N GLY A 148 2.82 -21.88 -3.51
CA GLY A 148 2.08 -23.00 -2.92
C GLY A 148 1.38 -22.67 -1.60
N SER A 149 1.74 -21.58 -0.93
CA SER A 149 1.08 -21.09 0.30
C SER A 149 -0.03 -20.08 0.04
N TRP A 150 -0.27 -19.71 -1.23
CA TRP A 150 -1.24 -18.69 -1.59
C TRP A 150 -2.66 -19.26 -1.64
N PRO A 151 -3.62 -18.71 -0.89
CA PRO A 151 -5.02 -19.09 -0.99
C PRO A 151 -5.53 -18.99 -2.44
N GLY A 152 -5.97 -20.12 -3.01
CA GLY A 152 -6.39 -20.21 -4.41
C GLY A 152 -5.35 -19.73 -5.43
N GLN A 153 -4.05 -19.87 -5.12
CA GLN A 153 -2.93 -19.37 -5.93
C GLN A 153 -2.95 -17.85 -6.15
N MET A 154 -3.71 -17.10 -5.35
CA MET A 154 -3.78 -15.64 -5.44
C MET A 154 -2.63 -14.96 -4.66
N PRO A 155 -1.79 -14.15 -5.32
CA PRO A 155 -0.71 -13.43 -4.67
C PRO A 155 -1.16 -12.64 -3.42
N PRO A 156 -0.30 -12.47 -2.40
CA PRO A 156 -0.57 -11.57 -1.28
C PRO A 156 -0.82 -10.14 -1.77
N ILE A 157 -1.80 -9.45 -1.19
CA ILE A 157 -2.08 -8.05 -1.57
C ILE A 157 -0.85 -7.15 -1.32
N SER A 158 -0.07 -7.42 -0.28
CA SER A 158 1.16 -6.69 -0.01
C SER A 158 2.19 -6.81 -1.14
N LEU A 159 2.19 -7.91 -1.90
CA LEU A 159 3.05 -8.06 -3.07
C LEU A 159 2.63 -7.14 -4.22
N TRP A 160 1.32 -7.00 -4.47
CA TRP A 160 0.81 -6.01 -5.45
C TRP A 160 1.18 -4.58 -5.07
N SER A 161 1.03 -4.23 -3.79
CA SER A 161 1.45 -2.93 -3.27
C SER A 161 2.96 -2.73 -3.43
N ALA A 162 3.77 -3.76 -3.19
CA ALA A 162 5.24 -3.68 -3.33
C ALA A 162 5.67 -3.52 -4.78
N ALA A 163 5.01 -4.23 -5.71
CA ALA A 163 5.23 -4.06 -7.14
C ALA A 163 4.91 -2.62 -7.58
N GLY A 164 3.76 -2.08 -7.15
CA GLY A 164 3.39 -0.69 -7.43
C GLY A 164 4.37 0.34 -6.84
N ALA A 165 4.82 0.14 -5.61
CA ALA A 165 5.84 0.98 -4.99
C ALA A 165 7.18 0.90 -5.74
N THR A 166 7.57 -0.29 -6.20
CA THR A 166 8.78 -0.49 -7.01
C THR A 166 8.67 0.25 -8.35
N VAL A 167 7.53 0.17 -9.04
CA VAL A 167 7.29 0.93 -10.27
C VAL A 167 7.38 2.43 -10.00
N ALA A 168 6.79 2.92 -8.90
CA ALA A 168 6.88 4.34 -8.53
C ALA A 168 8.31 4.79 -8.25
N LEU A 169 9.10 3.95 -7.57
CA LEU A 169 10.52 4.20 -7.32
C LEU A 169 11.30 4.26 -8.63
N LEU A 170 11.19 3.25 -9.49
CA LEU A 170 11.90 3.18 -10.76
C LEU A 170 11.51 4.33 -11.70
N TRP A 171 10.21 4.65 -11.79
CA TRP A 171 9.72 5.78 -12.56
C TRP A 171 10.36 7.09 -12.09
N SER A 172 10.47 7.26 -10.77
CA SER A 172 11.09 8.45 -10.18
C SER A 172 12.59 8.50 -10.48
N LEU A 173 13.31 7.39 -10.38
CA LEU A 173 14.75 7.36 -10.64
C LEU A 173 15.09 7.54 -12.15
N ALA A 174 14.22 7.06 -13.04
CA ALA A 174 14.48 7.06 -14.48
C ALA A 174 14.27 8.42 -15.19
N ARG A 175 13.53 9.37 -14.59
CA ARG A 175 13.29 10.68 -15.24
C ARG A 175 14.44 11.65 -15.06
N HIS A 176 14.87 12.29 -16.15
CA HIS A 176 15.96 13.28 -16.16
C HIS A 176 15.63 14.53 -15.31
N PRO A 177 16.66 15.22 -14.75
CA PRO A 177 16.48 16.38 -13.86
C PRO A 177 15.74 17.59 -14.47
N ALA A 178 15.63 17.65 -15.80
CA ALA A 178 15.10 18.81 -16.52
C ALA A 178 13.56 18.85 -16.61
N ASP A 179 12.85 17.87 -16.04
CA ASP A 179 11.39 17.77 -16.14
C ASP A 179 10.75 18.20 -14.81
N PRO A 180 10.40 19.48 -14.62
CA PRO A 180 9.88 19.95 -13.35
C PRO A 180 8.47 19.38 -13.09
N LEU A 181 8.33 18.70 -11.96
CA LEU A 181 7.03 18.37 -11.36
C LEU A 181 6.37 19.67 -10.88
N LYS A 182 5.68 20.38 -11.78
CA LYS A 182 4.83 21.54 -11.47
C LYS A 182 3.38 21.12 -11.20
#